data_AF-A0A9D4JRJ7-F1
#
_entry.id   AF-A0A9D4JRJ7-F1
#
_cell.length_a   1.000
_cell.length_b   1.000
_cell.length_c   1.000
_cell.angle_alpha   90.00
_cell.angle_beta   90.00
_cell.angle_gamma   90.00
#
_symmetry.space_group_name_H-M   'P 1'
#
loop_
_entity.id
_entity.type
_entity.pdbx_description
1 polymer ?
#
loop_
_entity_poly.entity_id
_entity_poly.type
_entity_poly.pdbx_seq_one_letter_code
_entity_poly.pdbx_strand_id
1 'polypeptide(L)'
;MLIGSFCEQRLTQVEHLRNIEHDCQRLANARAVMLLEREQERKREELQRRLADENRRLAQKQTYHKDYLGKEVYTNPPTAAYFGKFNTSTR
;
A
#
# COMPACT_ATOMS: atom_id res chain seq x y z
N MET A 1 3.72 -60.80 -33.03
CA MET A 1 3.27 -60.11 -31.79
C MET A 1 4.36 -59.26 -31.11
N LEU A 2 5.67 -59.54 -31.26
CA LEU A 2 6.74 -58.80 -30.57
C LEU A 2 6.93 -57.33 -31.02
N ILE A 3 6.63 -56.98 -32.27
CA ILE A 3 6.83 -55.62 -32.82
C ILE A 3 5.82 -54.62 -32.22
N GLY A 4 4.58 -55.05 -31.96
CA GLY A 4 3.53 -54.21 -31.36
C GLY A 4 3.88 -53.82 -29.92
N SER A 5 4.33 -54.78 -29.11
CA SER A 5 4.71 -54.55 -27.71
C SER A 5 5.91 -53.62 -27.56
N PHE A 6 6.88 -53.66 -28.49
CA PHE A 6 8.02 -52.73 -28.47
C PHE A 6 7.60 -51.29 -28.84
N CYS A 7 6.64 -51.14 -29.74
CA CYS A 7 6.10 -49.82 -30.11
C CYS A 7 5.33 -49.20 -28.93
N GLU A 8 4.52 -49.99 -28.24
CA GLU A 8 3.76 -49.57 -27.06
C GLU A 8 4.66 -49.17 -25.88
N GLN A 9 5.74 -49.93 -25.64
CA GLN A 9 6.75 -49.58 -24.64
C GLN A 9 7.49 -48.28 -24.96
N ARG A 10 7.74 -47.99 -26.25
CA ARG A 10 8.35 -46.71 -26.65
C ARG A 10 7.41 -45.53 -26.49
N LEU A 11 6.13 -45.70 -26.79
CA LEU A 11 5.12 -44.66 -26.61
C LEU A 11 5.00 -44.26 -25.13
N THR A 12 4.91 -45.24 -24.24
CA THR A 12 4.84 -44.98 -22.79
C THR A 12 6.09 -44.29 -22.25
N GLN A 13 7.28 -44.64 -22.74
CA GLN A 13 8.53 -43.95 -22.38
C GLN A 13 8.53 -42.48 -22.85
N VAL A 14 8.09 -42.21 -24.08
CA VAL A 14 8.00 -40.84 -24.62
C VAL A 14 6.99 -40.01 -23.83
N GLU A 15 5.82 -40.57 -23.51
CA GLU A 15 4.82 -39.90 -22.68
C GLU A 15 5.35 -39.61 -21.27
N HIS A 16 6.09 -40.55 -20.67
CA HIS A 16 6.70 -40.35 -19.36
C HIS A 16 7.71 -39.19 -19.36
N LEU A 17 8.60 -39.15 -20.36
CA LEU A 17 9.56 -38.05 -20.51
C LEU A 17 8.87 -36.70 -20.70
N ARG A 18 7.80 -36.66 -21.51
CA ARG A 18 6.99 -35.45 -21.72
C ARG A 18 6.32 -34.98 -20.44
N ASN A 19 5.80 -35.91 -19.62
CA ASN A 19 5.17 -35.58 -18.34
C ASN A 19 6.20 -35.02 -17.35
N ILE A 20 7.41 -35.60 -17.28
CA ILE A 20 8.49 -35.08 -16.45
C ILE A 20 8.87 -33.66 -16.87
N GLU A 21 9.06 -33.41 -18.16
CA GLU A 21 9.38 -32.07 -18.67
C GLU A 21 8.29 -31.06 -18.31
N HIS A 22 7.03 -31.45 -18.50
CA HIS A 22 5.88 -30.59 -18.18
C HIS A 22 5.82 -30.29 -16.67
N ASP A 23 6.06 -31.27 -15.80
CA ASP A 23 6.08 -31.05 -14.35
C ASP A 23 7.27 -30.19 -13.90
N CYS A 24 8.44 -30.34 -14.53
CA CYS A 24 9.57 -29.46 -14.31
C CYS A 24 9.23 -28.01 -14.67
N GLN A 25 8.59 -27.78 -15.82
CA GLN A 25 8.14 -26.45 -16.25
C GLN A 25 7.11 -25.86 -15.28
N ARG A 26 6.13 -26.67 -14.85
CA ARG A 26 5.12 -26.24 -13.86
C ARG A 26 5.76 -25.81 -12.55
N LEU A 27 6.73 -26.58 -12.05
CA LEU A 27 7.44 -26.25 -10.81
C LEU A 27 8.28 -24.97 -10.95
N ALA A 28 8.97 -24.80 -12.08
CA ALA A 28 9.73 -23.59 -12.36
C ALA A 28 8.81 -22.35 -12.42
N ASN A 29 7.67 -22.47 -13.10
CA ASN A 29 6.68 -21.39 -13.19
C ASN A 29 6.08 -21.07 -11.81
N ALA A 30 5.70 -22.07 -11.02
CA ALA A 30 5.18 -21.86 -9.67
C ALA A 30 6.20 -21.13 -8.77
N ARG A 31 7.49 -21.49 -8.87
CA ARG A 31 8.56 -20.79 -8.14
C ARG A 31 8.72 -19.35 -8.61
N ALA A 32 8.69 -19.11 -9.93
CA ALA A 32 8.79 -17.77 -10.48
C ALA A 32 7.63 -16.87 -10.01
N VAL A 33 6.40 -17.39 -10.02
CA VAL A 33 5.21 -16.68 -9.51
C VAL A 33 5.38 -16.34 -8.03
N MET A 34 5.75 -17.30 -7.19
CA MET A 34 5.96 -17.04 -5.76
C MET A 34 7.03 -15.96 -5.49
N LEU A 35 8.10 -15.92 -6.28
CA LEU A 35 9.11 -14.87 -6.15
C LEU A 35 8.56 -13.50 -6.55
N LEU A 36 7.79 -13.42 -7.63
CA LEU A 36 7.15 -12.18 -8.07
C LEU A 36 6.13 -11.67 -7.04
N GLU A 37 5.34 -12.56 -6.46
CA GLU A 37 4.38 -12.21 -5.40
C GLU A 37 5.09 -11.64 -4.16
N ARG A 38 6.18 -12.28 -3.71
CA ARG A 38 6.97 -11.79 -2.58
C ARG A 38 7.58 -10.41 -2.84
N GLU A 39 8.11 -10.20 -4.04
CA GLU A 39 8.66 -8.90 -4.44
C GLU A 39 7.55 -7.83 -4.54
N GLN A 40 6.38 -8.20 -5.03
CA GLN A 40 5.23 -7.30 -5.04
C GLN A 40 4.79 -6.92 -3.63
N GLU A 41 4.75 -7.89 -2.71
CA GLU A 41 4.36 -7.64 -1.32
C GLU A 41 5.35 -6.72 -0.61
N ARG A 42 6.66 -6.94 -0.78
CA ARG A 42 7.70 -6.03 -0.25
C ARG A 42 7.50 -4.60 -0.74
N LYS A 43 7.26 -4.41 -2.04
CA LYS A 43 7.02 -3.09 -2.63
C LYS A 43 5.75 -2.45 -2.08
N ARG A 44 4.69 -3.23 -1.86
CA ARG A 44 3.44 -2.76 -1.25
C ARG A 44 3.66 -2.30 0.18
N GLU A 45 4.35 -3.09 1.00
CA GLU A 45 4.68 -2.71 2.37
C GLU A 45 5.52 -1.43 2.43
N GLU A 46 6.54 -1.31 1.58
CA GLU A 46 7.34 -0.09 1.51
C GLU A 46 6.52 1.14 1.13
N LEU A 47 5.63 1.00 0.14
CA LEU A 47 4.73 2.08 -0.27
C LEU A 47 3.78 2.47 0.87
N GLN A 48 3.18 1.48 1.54
CA GLN A 48 2.29 1.72 2.68
C GLN A 48 3.01 2.43 3.83
N ARG A 49 4.26 2.05 4.15
CA ARG A 49 5.06 2.73 5.18
C ARG A 49 5.30 4.19 4.80
N ARG A 50 5.69 4.47 3.55
CA ARG A 50 5.91 5.86 3.07
C ARG A 50 4.63 6.69 3.17
N LEU A 51 3.49 6.15 2.72
CA LEU A 51 2.20 6.83 2.82
C LEU A 51 1.79 7.08 4.27
N ALA A 52 2.03 6.12 5.17
CA ALA A 52 1.74 6.28 6.59
C ALA A 52 2.59 7.40 7.23
N ASP A 53 3.87 7.47 6.88
CA ASP A 53 4.77 8.52 7.37
C ASP A 53 4.38 9.91 6.84
N GLU A 54 4.02 10.01 5.56
CA GLU A 54 3.52 11.26 4.97
C GLU A 54 2.20 11.70 5.60
N ASN A 55 1.26 10.78 5.78
CA ASN A 55 -0.01 11.05 6.45
C ASN A 55 0.20 11.53 7.89
N ARG A 56 1.14 10.92 8.63
CA ARG A 56 1.49 11.37 9.98
C ARG A 56 2.03 12.80 9.98
N ARG A 57 2.95 13.12 9.06
CA ARG A 57 3.51 14.49 8.92
C ARG A 57 2.43 15.49 8.54
N LEU A 58 1.53 15.13 7.63
CA LEU A 58 0.43 15.99 7.19
C LEU A 58 -0.57 16.23 8.32
N ALA A 59 -0.92 15.19 9.08
CA ALA A 59 -1.80 15.30 10.24
C ALA A 59 -1.21 16.23 11.30
N GLN A 60 0.09 16.11 11.61
CA GLN A 60 0.76 17.02 12.53
C GLN A 60 0.69 18.48 12.05
N LYS A 61 1.03 18.74 10.78
CA LYS A 61 0.93 20.09 10.19
C LYS A 61 -0.50 20.64 10.27
N GLN A 62 -1.49 19.80 9.99
CA GLN A 62 -2.90 20.20 10.06
C GLN A 62 -3.31 20.56 11.49
N THR A 63 -2.91 19.77 12.48
CA THR A 63 -3.17 20.05 13.90
C THR A 63 -2.53 21.38 14.32
N TYR A 64 -1.24 21.58 14.04
CA TYR A 64 -0.56 22.85 14.35
C TYR A 64 -1.22 24.04 13.67
N HIS A 65 -1.66 23.89 12.42
CA HIS A 65 -2.35 24.96 11.70
C HIS A 65 -3.71 25.29 12.33
N LYS A 66 -4.48 24.27 12.72
CA LYS A 66 -5.76 24.46 13.42
C LYS A 66 -5.56 25.15 14.77
N ASP A 67 -4.54 24.76 15.53
CA ASP A 67 -4.21 25.38 16.81
C ASP A 67 -3.83 26.86 16.63
N TYR A 68 -3.03 27.17 15.61
CA TYR A 68 -2.68 28.55 15.26
C TYR A 68 -3.92 29.38 14.91
N LEU A 69 -4.78 28.87 14.03
CA LEU A 69 -6.02 29.55 13.66
C LEU A 69 -6.92 29.81 14.87
N GLY A 70 -7.09 28.80 15.73
CA GLY A 70 -7.94 28.90 16.92
C GLY A 70 -7.43 29.90 17.96
N LYS A 71 -6.11 30.03 18.11
CA LYS A 71 -5.50 30.88 19.15
C LYS A 71 -5.21 32.30 18.68
N GLU A 72 -4.68 32.46 17.48
CA GLU A 72 -4.15 33.76 17.02
C GLU A 72 -5.12 34.48 16.07
N VAL A 73 -5.86 33.74 15.25
CA VAL A 73 -6.69 34.34 14.17
C VAL A 73 -8.15 34.48 14.57
N TYR A 74 -8.72 33.46 15.22
CA TYR A 74 -10.13 33.46 15.61
C TYR A 74 -10.41 34.04 17.00
N THR A 75 -9.36 34.46 17.72
CA THR A 75 -9.52 35.20 18.96
C THR A 75 -9.73 36.67 18.60
N ASN A 76 -10.90 37.23 18.91
CA ASN A 76 -11.18 38.66 18.80
C ASN A 76 -11.11 39.30 20.19
N PRO A 77 -9.91 39.66 20.69
CA PRO A 77 -9.82 40.38 21.95
C PRO A 77 -10.45 41.76 21.80
N PRO A 78 -11.35 42.17 22.73
CA PRO A 78 -11.97 43.47 22.66
C PRO A 78 -10.90 44.57 22.73
N THR A 79 -10.88 45.45 21.73
CA THR A 79 -9.94 46.58 21.68
C THR A 79 -10.29 47.59 22.78
N ALA A 80 -9.34 48.37 23.28
CA ALA A 80 -9.59 49.43 24.27
C ALA A 80 -10.74 50.39 23.87
N ALA A 81 -10.88 50.66 22.56
CA ALA A 81 -11.96 51.45 21.99
C ALA A 81 -13.36 50.83 22.16
N TYR A 82 -13.47 49.50 22.34
CA TYR A 82 -14.73 48.82 22.64
C TYR A 82 -15.23 49.18 24.05
N PHE A 83 -14.33 49.18 25.03
CA PHE A 83 -14.68 49.49 26.42
C PHE A 83 -15.01 50.97 26.64
N GLY A 84 -14.40 51.88 25.87
CA GLY A 84 -14.72 53.32 25.93
C GLY A 84 -16.11 53.71 25.43
N LYS A 85 -16.86 52.79 24.80
CA LYS A 85 -18.24 53.03 24.34
C LYS A 85 -19.29 52.96 25.46
N PHE A 86 -18.93 52.37 26.60
CA PHE A 86 -19.85 52.24 27.74
C PHE A 86 -19.71 53.48 28.65
N ASN A 87 -20.82 53.92 29.25
CA ASN A 87 -20.89 55.05 30.19
C ASN A 87 -20.58 56.45 29.61
N THR A 88 -20.74 56.65 28.31
CA THR A 88 -20.42 57.93 27.65
C THR A 88 -21.53 58.98 27.76
N SER A 89 -22.77 58.60 28.08
CA SER A 89 -23.89 59.53 28.28
C SER A 89 -24.77 59.09 29.45
N THR A 90 -25.19 60.04 30.28
CA THR A 90 -26.19 59.83 31.33
C THR A 90 -27.61 59.93 30.73
N ARG A 91 -28.52 59.06 31.14
CA ARG A 91 -29.91 58.99 30.65
C ARG A 91 -30.78 60.09 31.25
#